data_AF-A0A1J1JEV0-F1
#
_entry.id   AF-A0A1J1JEV0-F1
#
_cell.length_a   1.000
_cell.length_b   1.000
_cell.length_c   1.000
_cell.angle_alpha   90.00
_cell.angle_beta   90.00
_cell.angle_gamma   90.00
#
_symmetry.space_group_name_H-M   'P 1'
#
loop_
_entity.id
_entity.type
_entity.pdbx_description
1 polymer ?
#
loop_
_entity_poly.entity_id
_entity_poly.type
_entity_poly.pdbx_seq_one_letter_code
_entity_poly.pdbx_strand_id
1 'polypeptide(L)'
;MIKLLGFLAIAGTFLNVAPQINSLASFVPNSSIQLAQNSSPASSIQGYCFSIADDNMDSIARIYLDGNKVTGRVEATIHNQKASYYTSYTQILQGTKNGNKLNLNITTKIELDTQKTKETWTLNADSLNTGRIVYKKQPCLVSQIRFAPGKNSATMSQSVVRGTRNIYLLKANQGQRMDLKITALENNAVFDVIAPNGQVLKTEATQSSLKLPATGNYEIIVGGTRGNASYQLTVKIQ
;
A
#
# COMPACT_ATOMS: atom_id res chain seq x y z
N MET A 1 -31.94 -71.12 20.61
CA MET A 1 -30.84 -70.51 21.40
C MET A 1 -31.14 -69.00 21.47
N ILE A 2 -31.74 -68.50 22.56
CA ILE A 2 -31.07 -67.88 23.75
C ILE A 2 -30.35 -66.58 23.34
N LYS A 3 -30.57 -65.38 23.90
CA LYS A 3 -31.48 -64.79 24.92
C LYS A 3 -31.40 -63.26 24.77
N LEU A 4 -32.48 -62.57 25.11
CA LEU A 4 -32.61 -61.13 25.38
C LEU A 4 -31.80 -60.66 26.63
N LEU A 5 -31.35 -59.40 26.64
CA LEU A 5 -31.20 -58.46 27.77
C LEU A 5 -30.70 -57.11 27.17
N GLY A 6 -31.21 -55.89 27.39
CA GLY A 6 -32.19 -55.34 28.32
C GLY A 6 -31.67 -53.99 28.87
N PHE A 7 -32.37 -52.87 28.55
CA PHE A 7 -32.46 -51.52 29.20
C PHE A 7 -31.19 -50.78 29.70
N LEU A 8 -31.04 -49.45 29.63
CA LEU A 8 -31.86 -48.37 30.20
C LEU A 8 -31.59 -47.03 29.50
N ALA A 9 -32.63 -46.26 29.21
CA ALA A 9 -32.56 -44.82 28.93
C ALA A 9 -32.91 -44.04 30.20
N ILE A 10 -32.06 -43.09 30.60
CA ILE A 10 -32.34 -42.19 31.72
C ILE A 10 -32.78 -40.84 31.14
N ALA A 11 -34.05 -40.50 31.36
CA ALA A 11 -34.61 -39.18 31.12
C ALA A 11 -34.25 -38.27 32.30
N GLY A 12 -33.48 -37.21 32.03
CA GLY A 12 -33.25 -36.11 32.97
C GLY A 12 -34.25 -34.98 32.70
N THR A 13 -35.17 -34.78 33.63
CA THR A 13 -36.07 -33.62 33.68
C THR A 13 -35.31 -32.39 34.20
N PHE A 14 -35.24 -31.33 33.40
CA PHE A 14 -34.78 -30.01 33.88
C PHE A 14 -36.01 -29.15 34.18
N LEU A 15 -36.14 -28.77 35.45
CA LEU A 15 -37.12 -27.81 35.97
C LEU A 15 -36.70 -26.39 35.59
N ASN A 16 -37.61 -25.65 34.95
CA ASN A 16 -37.51 -24.21 34.73
C ASN A 16 -37.73 -23.46 36.05
N VAL A 17 -36.75 -22.66 36.47
CA VAL A 17 -36.94 -21.62 37.50
C VAL A 17 -36.30 -20.33 37.00
N ALA A 18 -37.14 -19.36 36.64
CA ALA A 18 -36.72 -18.00 36.36
C ALA A 18 -36.67 -17.19 37.66
N PRO A 19 -35.63 -16.38 37.92
CA PRO A 19 -35.70 -15.34 38.93
C PRO A 19 -35.99 -13.99 38.27
N GLN A 20 -37.06 -13.33 38.71
CA GLN A 20 -37.22 -11.88 38.57
C GLN A 20 -36.58 -11.19 39.76
N ILE A 21 -35.73 -10.19 39.50
CA ILE A 21 -35.32 -9.19 40.49
C ILE A 21 -35.35 -7.81 39.81
N ASN A 22 -36.23 -6.94 40.31
CA ASN A 22 -36.19 -5.50 40.07
C ASN A 22 -35.36 -4.83 41.17
N SER A 23 -34.45 -3.91 40.81
CA SER A 23 -34.32 -2.56 41.40
C SER A 23 -33.01 -1.85 41.01
N LEU A 24 -33.18 -0.77 40.22
CA LEU A 24 -32.59 0.57 40.27
C LEU A 24 -31.21 0.80 40.94
N ALA A 25 -30.23 1.25 40.13
CA ALA A 25 -29.28 2.30 40.50
C ALA A 25 -28.54 2.91 39.28
N SER A 26 -28.81 4.21 39.06
CA SER A 26 -27.90 5.29 38.62
C SER A 26 -27.12 5.24 37.29
N PHE A 27 -27.66 6.02 36.33
CA PHE A 27 -27.02 6.93 35.38
C PHE A 27 -25.48 6.92 35.22
N VAL A 28 -25.03 6.56 34.02
CA VAL A 28 -24.00 7.30 33.28
C VAL A 28 -24.56 7.56 31.88
N PRO A 29 -24.79 8.80 31.44
CA PRO A 29 -25.14 9.04 30.05
C PRO A 29 -23.93 8.68 29.19
N ASN A 30 -24.12 7.68 28.32
CA ASN A 30 -23.25 7.37 27.20
C ASN A 30 -22.81 8.68 26.55
N SER A 31 -21.51 8.98 26.61
CA SER A 31 -20.93 10.00 25.77
C SER A 31 -21.18 9.54 24.33
N SER A 32 -22.18 10.16 23.70
CA SER A 32 -22.40 10.05 22.27
C SER A 32 -21.09 10.44 21.61
N ILE A 33 -20.35 9.44 21.11
CA ILE A 33 -19.31 9.65 20.11
C ILE A 33 -20.06 10.23 18.93
N GLN A 34 -20.16 11.56 18.88
CA GLN A 34 -20.44 12.29 17.65
C GLN A 34 -19.24 12.04 16.76
N LEU A 35 -19.31 10.94 16.01
CA LEU A 35 -18.59 10.79 14.76
C LEU A 35 -18.99 12.02 13.94
N ALA A 36 -18.11 13.01 13.89
CA ALA A 36 -18.20 14.11 12.94
C ALA A 36 -18.06 13.51 11.53
N GLN A 37 -19.16 12.97 11.02
CA GLN A 37 -19.38 12.73 9.61
C GLN A 37 -19.57 14.09 8.95
N ASN A 38 -18.46 14.78 8.70
CA ASN A 38 -18.39 15.82 7.69
C ASN A 38 -16.94 15.99 7.25
N SER A 39 -16.50 15.01 6.45
CA SER A 39 -15.56 15.31 5.38
C SER A 39 -16.23 14.88 4.10
N SER A 40 -16.49 15.84 3.20
CA SER A 40 -16.63 15.53 1.77
C SER A 40 -15.51 14.55 1.38
N PRO A 41 -15.72 13.59 0.47
CA PRO A 41 -14.65 12.69 0.05
C PRO A 41 -13.57 13.53 -0.65
N ALA A 42 -12.61 14.00 0.12
CA ALA A 42 -11.46 14.72 -0.38
C ALA A 42 -10.69 13.72 -1.24
N SER A 43 -10.86 13.83 -2.57
CA SER A 43 -10.28 12.97 -3.62
C SER A 43 -9.09 12.18 -3.08
N SER A 44 -9.34 10.93 -2.71
CA SER A 44 -8.29 10.06 -2.20
C SER A 44 -7.65 9.38 -3.40
N ILE A 45 -6.33 9.48 -3.50
CA ILE A 45 -5.60 8.76 -4.54
C ILE A 45 -5.78 7.26 -4.29
N GLN A 46 -6.32 6.56 -5.28
CA GLN A 46 -6.44 5.10 -5.26
C GLN A 46 -5.15 4.49 -5.80
N GLY A 47 -4.49 3.66 -5.01
CA GLY A 47 -3.27 2.96 -5.39
C GLY A 47 -3.50 1.47 -5.64
N TYR A 48 -2.83 0.94 -6.65
CA TYR A 48 -2.87 -0.47 -7.02
C TYR A 48 -1.45 -0.97 -7.26
N CYS A 49 -1.16 -2.18 -6.78
CA CYS A 49 0.10 -2.86 -7.05
C CYS A 49 -0.17 -4.11 -7.86
N PHE A 50 0.70 -4.36 -8.83
CA PHE A 50 0.68 -5.55 -9.66
C PHE A 50 2.09 -6.11 -9.77
N SER A 51 2.20 -7.42 -9.96
CA SER A 51 3.49 -8.06 -10.23
C SER A 51 3.37 -9.18 -11.24
N ILE A 52 4.52 -9.54 -11.78
CA ILE A 52 4.78 -10.77 -12.52
C ILE A 52 6.17 -11.25 -12.10
N ALA A 53 6.30 -12.54 -11.85
CA ALA A 53 7.56 -13.19 -11.55
C ALA A 53 7.57 -14.54 -12.23
N ASP A 54 8.46 -14.71 -13.20
CA ASP A 54 8.67 -15.95 -13.95
C ASP A 54 10.16 -16.17 -14.23
N ASP A 55 10.46 -17.25 -14.96
CA ASP A 55 11.82 -17.67 -15.30
C ASP A 55 12.61 -16.64 -16.13
N ASN A 56 11.96 -15.60 -16.66
CA ASN A 56 12.58 -14.59 -17.52
C ASN A 56 12.44 -13.15 -17.00
N MET A 57 11.49 -12.88 -16.11
CA MET A 57 11.23 -11.52 -15.64
C MET A 57 10.66 -11.48 -14.21
N ASP A 58 11.15 -10.52 -13.44
CA ASP A 58 10.53 -10.06 -12.20
C ASP A 58 10.18 -8.57 -12.37
N SER A 59 8.90 -8.22 -12.25
CA SER A 59 8.46 -6.85 -12.41
C SER A 59 7.30 -6.49 -11.50
N ILE A 60 7.35 -5.27 -10.97
CA ILE A 60 6.31 -4.66 -10.15
C ILE A 60 5.82 -3.40 -10.85
N ALA A 61 4.50 -3.25 -10.95
CA ALA A 61 3.84 -2.05 -11.44
C ALA A 61 2.97 -1.44 -10.34
N ARG A 62 3.15 -0.14 -10.07
CA ARG A 62 2.32 0.66 -9.16
C ARG A 62 1.52 1.68 -9.98
N ILE A 63 0.20 1.68 -9.83
CA ILE A 63 -0.71 2.60 -10.51
C ILE A 63 -1.45 3.43 -9.48
N TYR A 64 -1.52 4.74 -9.69
CA TYR A 64 -2.21 5.70 -8.85
C TYR A 64 -3.25 6.47 -9.67
N LEU A 65 -4.48 6.49 -9.17
CA LEU A 65 -5.60 7.20 -9.78
C LEU A 65 -6.04 8.37 -8.88
N ASP A 66 -6.05 9.57 -9.45
CA ASP A 66 -6.62 10.78 -8.84
C ASP A 66 -7.70 11.32 -9.77
N GLY A 67 -8.94 10.90 -9.55
CA GLY A 67 -10.01 11.04 -10.54
C GLY A 67 -9.62 10.38 -11.87
N ASN A 68 -9.55 11.18 -12.94
CA ASN A 68 -9.13 10.71 -14.26
C ASN A 68 -7.62 10.79 -14.48
N LYS A 69 -6.85 11.40 -13.57
CA LYS A 69 -5.38 11.46 -13.70
C LYS A 69 -4.78 10.12 -13.31
N VAL A 70 -3.83 9.65 -14.12
CA VAL A 70 -3.05 8.45 -13.88
C VAL A 70 -1.59 8.83 -13.68
N THR A 71 -1.01 8.34 -12.60
CA THR A 71 0.44 8.29 -12.43
C THR A 71 0.85 6.87 -12.04
N GLY A 72 2.11 6.51 -12.23
CA GLY A 72 2.57 5.21 -11.79
C GLY A 72 4.04 4.97 -12.08
N ARG A 73 4.49 3.79 -11.70
CA ARG A 73 5.87 3.35 -11.87
C ARG A 73 5.91 1.87 -12.20
N VAL A 74 6.83 1.48 -13.06
CA VAL A 74 7.23 0.08 -13.24
C VAL A 74 8.70 -0.07 -12.87
N GLU A 75 9.01 -1.13 -12.16
CA GLU A 75 10.37 -1.61 -11.93
C GLU A 75 10.41 -3.04 -12.46
N ALA A 76 11.44 -3.37 -13.24
CA ALA A 76 11.54 -4.66 -13.89
C ALA A 76 12.99 -5.10 -14.03
N THR A 77 13.18 -6.40 -13.85
CA THR A 77 14.41 -7.11 -14.13
C THR A 77 14.08 -8.19 -15.15
N ILE A 78 14.85 -8.23 -16.24
CA ILE A 78 14.79 -9.28 -17.24
C ILE A 78 16.05 -10.13 -17.08
N HIS A 79 15.85 -11.44 -17.02
CA HIS A 79 16.90 -12.43 -16.92
C HIS A 79 16.71 -13.46 -18.03
N ASN A 80 17.70 -13.64 -18.89
CA ASN A 80 17.74 -14.75 -19.84
C ASN A 80 18.97 -15.59 -19.53
N GLN A 81 18.75 -16.67 -18.78
CA GLN A 81 19.81 -17.56 -18.31
C GLN A 81 20.54 -18.25 -19.48
N LYS A 82 19.82 -18.63 -20.54
CA LYS A 82 20.42 -19.32 -21.71
C LYS A 82 21.37 -18.42 -22.49
N ALA A 83 21.10 -17.11 -22.50
CA ALA A 83 21.90 -16.11 -23.20
C ALA A 83 22.85 -15.33 -22.27
N SER A 84 22.93 -15.67 -20.98
CA SER A 84 23.68 -14.91 -19.96
C SER A 84 23.38 -13.41 -19.97
N TYR A 85 22.12 -13.04 -20.23
CA TYR A 85 21.68 -11.66 -20.35
C TYR A 85 20.87 -11.24 -19.11
N TYR A 86 21.23 -10.11 -18.53
CA TYR A 86 20.55 -9.51 -17.38
C TYR A 86 20.44 -8.01 -17.60
N THR A 87 19.23 -7.47 -17.54
CA THR A 87 19.01 -6.02 -17.58
C THR A 87 17.89 -5.63 -16.62
N SER A 88 17.89 -4.39 -16.19
CA SER A 88 16.78 -3.81 -15.43
C SER A 88 16.37 -2.48 -16.01
N TYR A 89 15.09 -2.18 -15.87
CA TYR A 89 14.54 -0.90 -16.30
C TYR A 89 13.54 -0.35 -15.30
N THR A 90 13.37 0.96 -15.36
CA THR A 90 12.32 1.66 -14.62
C THR A 90 11.47 2.46 -15.58
N GLN A 91 10.17 2.52 -15.33
CA GLN A 91 9.25 3.34 -16.10
C GLN A 91 8.53 4.33 -15.20
N ILE A 92 8.34 5.53 -15.71
CA ILE A 92 7.44 6.53 -15.12
C ILE A 92 6.23 6.64 -16.02
N LEU A 93 5.05 6.52 -15.42
CA LEU A 93 3.77 6.54 -16.11
C LEU A 93 3.04 7.83 -15.77
N GLN A 94 2.57 8.56 -16.79
CA GLN A 94 1.74 9.74 -16.62
C GLN A 94 0.65 9.77 -17.68
N GLY A 95 -0.59 10.05 -17.30
CA GLY A 95 -1.66 10.04 -18.29
C GLY A 95 -3.05 10.21 -17.71
N THR A 96 -4.02 9.69 -18.45
CA THR A 96 -5.44 9.79 -18.11
C THR A 96 -6.16 8.46 -18.24
N LYS A 97 -7.19 8.26 -17.41
CA LYS A 97 -8.08 7.11 -17.43
C LYS A 97 -9.36 7.45 -18.21
N ASN A 98 -9.78 6.53 -19.09
CA ASN A 98 -11.09 6.52 -19.72
C ASN A 98 -11.69 5.11 -19.58
N GLY A 99 -12.71 4.96 -18.72
CA GLY A 99 -13.20 3.63 -18.34
C GLY A 99 -12.08 2.80 -17.70
N ASN A 100 -11.79 1.62 -18.26
CA ASN A 100 -10.67 0.77 -17.82
C ASN A 100 -9.37 1.00 -18.61
N LYS A 101 -9.35 1.94 -19.57
CA LYS A 101 -8.19 2.23 -20.40
C LYS A 101 -7.36 3.34 -19.76
N LEU A 102 -6.05 3.11 -19.66
CA LEU A 102 -5.06 4.08 -19.19
C LEU A 102 -4.27 4.56 -20.42
N ASN A 103 -4.48 5.80 -20.84
CA ASN A 103 -3.72 6.42 -21.92
C ASN A 103 -2.48 7.08 -21.32
N LEU A 104 -1.30 6.48 -21.53
CA LEU A 104 -0.08 6.77 -20.80
C LEU A 104 1.00 7.34 -21.73
N ASN A 105 1.64 8.41 -21.28
CA ASN A 105 2.98 8.78 -21.69
C ASN A 105 3.95 8.08 -20.74
N ILE A 106 4.81 7.23 -21.30
CA ILE A 106 5.73 6.37 -20.55
C ILE A 106 7.15 6.83 -20.84
N THR A 107 7.92 7.08 -19.78
CA THR A 107 9.37 7.28 -19.88
C THR A 107 10.07 6.07 -19.29
N THR A 108 10.77 5.31 -20.11
CA THR A 108 11.55 4.13 -19.72
C THR A 108 13.02 4.52 -19.61
N LYS A 109 13.65 4.21 -18.48
CA LYS A 109 15.09 4.33 -18.29
C LYS A 109 15.69 2.93 -18.18
N ILE A 110 16.63 2.61 -19.08
CA ILE A 110 17.37 1.35 -19.12
C ILE A 110 18.84 1.73 -19.18
N GLU A 111 19.61 1.40 -18.15
CA GLU A 111 21.03 1.77 -18.06
C GLU A 111 21.26 3.27 -18.33
N LEU A 112 21.89 3.62 -19.46
CA LEU A 112 22.18 5.00 -19.89
C LEU A 112 21.20 5.53 -20.94
N ASP A 113 20.23 4.72 -21.36
CA ASP A 113 19.22 5.10 -22.35
C ASP A 113 17.91 5.54 -21.70
N THR A 114 17.23 6.48 -22.36
CA THR A 114 15.90 6.96 -21.98
C THR A 114 14.99 7.01 -23.19
N GLN A 115 13.93 6.21 -23.15
CA GLN A 115 12.96 6.09 -24.22
C GLN A 115 11.62 6.65 -23.77
N LYS A 116 10.88 7.28 -24.71
CA LYS A 116 9.55 7.82 -24.46
C LYS A 116 8.55 7.18 -25.42
N THR A 117 7.50 6.58 -24.88
CA THR A 117 6.43 5.95 -25.66
C THR A 117 5.07 6.46 -25.22
N LYS A 118 4.07 6.27 -26.10
CA LYS A 118 2.66 6.43 -25.75
C LYS A 118 2.00 5.06 -25.86
N GLU A 119 1.34 4.64 -24.81
CA GLU A 119 0.70 3.32 -24.74
C GLU A 119 -0.68 3.43 -24.11
N THR A 120 -1.57 2.50 -24.49
CA THR A 120 -2.87 2.35 -23.84
C THR A 120 -2.89 1.02 -23.11
N TRP A 121 -2.85 1.07 -21.78
CA TRP A 121 -2.95 -0.12 -20.93
C TRP A 121 -4.39 -0.34 -20.48
N THR A 122 -4.73 -1.57 -20.10
CA THR A 122 -6.06 -1.93 -19.60
C THR A 122 -5.98 -2.37 -18.14
N LEU A 123 -6.69 -1.65 -17.27
CA LEU A 123 -6.78 -1.91 -15.84
C LEU A 123 -8.07 -2.67 -15.51
N ASN A 124 -7.93 -3.96 -15.20
CA ASN A 124 -9.05 -4.80 -14.75
C ASN A 124 -9.10 -4.88 -13.22
N ALA A 125 -10.09 -5.59 -12.69
CA ALA A 125 -10.27 -5.75 -11.25
C ALA A 125 -9.07 -6.44 -10.57
N ASP A 126 -8.46 -7.40 -11.26
CA ASP A 126 -7.43 -8.33 -10.78
C ASP A 126 -6.13 -8.30 -11.59
N SER A 127 -6.06 -7.49 -12.64
CA SER A 127 -4.94 -7.51 -13.58
C SER A 127 -4.69 -6.16 -14.26
N LEU A 128 -3.45 -5.97 -14.71
CA LEU A 128 -3.04 -4.84 -15.55
C LEU A 128 -2.44 -5.41 -16.84
N ASN A 129 -3.11 -5.17 -17.97
CA ASN A 129 -2.67 -5.64 -19.28
C ASN A 129 -2.02 -4.47 -20.05
N THR A 130 -0.74 -4.61 -20.37
CA THR A 130 0.05 -3.61 -21.11
C THR A 130 0.01 -3.80 -22.63
N GLY A 131 -0.70 -4.82 -23.11
CA GLY A 131 -0.65 -5.31 -24.49
C GLY A 131 0.49 -6.30 -24.74
N ARG A 132 1.55 -6.23 -23.92
CA ARG A 132 2.71 -7.15 -23.98
C ARG A 132 2.72 -8.14 -22.83
N ILE A 133 2.34 -7.67 -21.65
CA ILE A 133 2.41 -8.41 -20.38
C ILE A 133 1.09 -8.23 -19.65
N VAL A 134 0.65 -9.28 -18.97
CA VAL A 134 -0.50 -9.23 -18.06
C VAL A 134 -0.02 -9.42 -16.63
N TYR A 135 0.04 -8.33 -15.87
CA TYR A 135 0.41 -8.38 -14.47
C TYR A 135 -0.77 -8.85 -13.62
N LYS A 136 -0.48 -9.53 -12.50
CA LYS A 136 -1.46 -9.94 -11.50
C LYS A 136 -1.48 -8.94 -10.34
N LYS A 137 -2.68 -8.58 -9.89
CA LYS A 137 -2.85 -7.67 -8.76
C LYS A 137 -2.30 -8.27 -7.48
N GLN A 138 -1.59 -7.45 -6.72
CA GLN A 138 -1.01 -7.82 -5.43
C GLN A 138 -1.67 -7.00 -4.30
N PRO A 139 -1.79 -7.56 -3.10
CA PRO A 139 -2.12 -6.79 -1.91
C PRO A 139 -1.03 -5.75 -1.64
N CYS A 140 -1.41 -4.49 -1.55
CA CYS A 140 -0.52 -3.45 -1.02
C CYS A 140 -1.32 -2.37 -0.30
N LEU A 141 -0.69 -1.78 0.72
CA LEU A 141 -1.26 -0.65 1.45
C LEU A 141 -0.74 0.63 0.82
N VAL A 142 -1.62 1.42 0.21
CA VAL A 142 -1.30 2.75 -0.31
C VAL A 142 -2.09 3.80 0.46
N SER A 143 -1.37 4.75 1.07
CA SER A 143 -1.97 5.79 1.91
C SER A 143 -1.42 7.16 1.55
N GLN A 144 -2.27 8.19 1.57
CA GLN A 144 -1.80 9.57 1.44
C GLN A 144 -1.42 10.13 2.80
N ILE A 145 -0.26 10.77 2.89
CA ILE A 145 0.10 11.58 4.05
C ILE A 145 -0.55 12.95 3.90
N ARG A 146 -1.30 13.36 4.92
CA ARG A 146 -1.85 14.71 5.05
C ARG A 146 -1.43 15.27 6.40
N PHE A 147 -0.91 16.49 6.40
CA PHE A 147 -0.61 17.18 7.65
C PHE A 147 -1.87 17.85 8.21
N ALA A 148 -1.97 17.89 9.54
CA ALA A 148 -3.01 18.66 10.20
C ALA A 148 -2.86 20.17 9.84
N PRO A 149 -3.94 20.96 9.89
CA PRO A 149 -3.86 22.40 9.62
C PRO A 149 -2.75 23.09 10.42
N GLY A 150 -1.93 23.88 9.75
CA GLY A 150 -0.78 24.58 10.35
C GLY A 150 0.40 23.69 10.77
N LYS A 151 0.36 22.37 10.49
CA LYS A 151 1.48 21.45 10.71
C LYS A 151 2.19 21.14 9.40
N ASN A 152 3.46 20.79 9.53
CA ASN A 152 4.30 20.34 8.44
C ASN A 152 4.93 18.97 8.69
N SER A 153 4.37 18.22 9.67
CA SER A 153 4.82 16.87 10.01
C SER A 153 3.65 15.96 10.36
N ALA A 154 3.84 14.67 10.14
CA ALA A 154 2.94 13.61 10.59
C ALA A 154 3.75 12.37 11.02
N THR A 155 3.16 11.56 11.90
CA THR A 155 3.68 10.27 12.31
C THR A 155 2.64 9.19 12.00
N MET A 156 3.06 8.15 11.30
CA MET A 156 2.23 7.01 10.93
C MET A 156 2.72 5.77 11.66
N SER A 157 1.83 5.14 12.44
CA SER A 157 2.08 3.88 13.13
C SER A 157 1.39 2.76 12.35
N GLN A 158 2.17 1.79 11.87
CA GLN A 158 1.64 0.70 11.05
C GLN A 158 2.54 -0.54 11.11
N SER A 159 2.04 -1.68 10.63
CA SER A 159 2.85 -2.88 10.40
C SER A 159 2.96 -3.19 8.91
N VAL A 160 4.11 -3.73 8.51
CA VAL A 160 4.33 -4.29 7.17
C VAL A 160 4.57 -5.80 7.28
N VAL A 161 3.84 -6.56 6.48
CA VAL A 161 3.97 -8.02 6.42
C VAL A 161 5.17 -8.39 5.56
N ARG A 162 5.89 -9.45 5.91
CA ARG A 162 7.03 -9.95 5.14
C ARG A 162 6.65 -10.14 3.66
N GLY A 163 7.49 -9.62 2.76
CA GLY A 163 7.28 -9.69 1.32
C GLY A 163 6.32 -8.63 0.76
N THR A 164 5.62 -7.87 1.62
CA THR A 164 4.76 -6.76 1.19
C THR A 164 5.46 -5.41 1.36
N ARG A 165 4.79 -4.34 0.93
CA ARG A 165 5.23 -2.95 1.13
C ARG A 165 4.06 -2.08 1.51
N ASN A 166 4.30 -1.12 2.39
CA ASN A 166 3.38 -0.01 2.66
C ASN A 166 3.91 1.21 1.91
N ILE A 167 3.06 1.84 1.10
CA ILE A 167 3.43 2.96 0.25
C ILE A 167 2.70 4.20 0.77
N TYR A 168 3.47 5.21 1.14
CA TYR A 168 2.93 6.51 1.51
C TYR A 168 3.16 7.51 0.38
N LEU A 169 2.09 8.18 -0.03
CA LEU A 169 2.13 9.27 -1.00
C LEU A 169 2.14 10.60 -0.27
N LEU A 170 3.18 11.40 -0.47
CA LEU A 170 3.29 12.74 0.08
C LEU A 170 3.44 13.77 -1.04
N LYS A 171 2.46 14.67 -1.15
CA LYS A 171 2.56 15.82 -2.05
C LYS A 171 3.53 16.85 -1.46
N ALA A 172 4.56 17.19 -2.21
CA ALA A 172 5.52 18.21 -1.84
C ALA A 172 6.04 18.96 -3.09
N ASN A 173 6.68 20.11 -2.87
CA ASN A 173 7.19 20.99 -3.91
C ASN A 173 8.70 20.85 -4.05
N GLN A 174 9.19 21.08 -5.27
CA GLN A 174 10.62 21.20 -5.54
C GLN A 174 11.25 22.27 -4.63
N GLY A 175 12.46 22.00 -4.16
CA GLY A 175 13.25 22.89 -3.33
C GLY A 175 12.98 22.75 -1.83
N GLN A 176 11.83 22.21 -1.42
CA GLN A 176 11.55 21.90 -0.01
C GLN A 176 12.53 20.85 0.51
N ARG A 177 12.65 20.78 1.85
CA ARG A 177 13.37 19.72 2.55
C ARG A 177 12.38 18.73 3.15
N MET A 178 12.59 17.44 2.89
CA MET A 178 11.85 16.35 3.52
C MET A 178 12.74 15.62 4.52
N ASP A 179 12.38 15.66 5.79
CA ASP A 179 13.02 14.89 6.85
C ASP A 179 12.17 13.66 7.16
N LEU A 180 12.79 12.48 7.16
CA LEU A 180 12.14 11.22 7.45
C LEU A 180 12.89 10.48 8.55
N LYS A 181 12.16 9.82 9.44
CA LYS A 181 12.69 8.89 10.43
C LYS A 181 11.71 7.75 10.64
N ILE A 182 12.19 6.52 10.57
CA ILE A 182 11.42 5.33 10.92
C ILE A 182 12.04 4.67 12.14
N THR A 183 11.20 4.20 13.05
CA THR A 183 11.59 3.36 14.18
C THR A 183 10.76 2.08 14.17
N ALA A 184 11.36 0.97 14.58
CA ALA A 184 10.69 -0.31 14.75
C ALA A 184 11.26 -1.00 15.99
N LEU A 185 10.42 -1.71 16.75
CA LEU A 185 10.83 -2.36 18.00
C LEU A 185 12.01 -3.32 17.78
N GLU A 186 11.99 -4.06 16.69
CA GLU A 186 13.03 -5.04 16.33
C GLU A 186 14.10 -4.48 15.39
N ASN A 187 14.14 -3.17 15.16
CA ASN A 187 15.04 -2.51 14.20
C ASN A 187 15.02 -3.15 12.80
N ASN A 188 13.85 -3.60 12.36
CA ASN A 188 13.67 -4.39 11.14
C ASN A 188 12.78 -3.69 10.09
N ALA A 189 12.61 -2.37 10.17
CA ALA A 189 11.88 -1.58 9.17
C ALA A 189 12.78 -0.52 8.54
N VAL A 190 12.70 -0.40 7.23
CA VAL A 190 13.43 0.60 6.42
C VAL A 190 12.47 1.24 5.42
N PHE A 191 12.88 2.37 4.84
CA PHE A 191 12.15 3.02 3.76
C PHE A 191 13.03 3.38 2.57
N ASP A 192 12.39 3.36 1.39
CA ASP A 192 12.87 4.01 0.18
C ASP A 192 12.12 5.32 -0.05
N VAL A 193 12.73 6.27 -0.76
CA VAL A 193 12.07 7.50 -1.21
C VAL A 193 12.27 7.67 -2.71
N ILE A 194 11.17 7.75 -3.44
CA ILE A 194 11.15 7.98 -4.89
C ILE A 194 10.44 9.30 -5.19
N ALA A 195 11.08 10.13 -6.01
CA ALA A 195 10.56 11.42 -6.42
C ALA A 195 9.51 11.32 -7.53
N PRO A 196 8.65 12.35 -7.73
CA PRO A 196 7.64 12.38 -8.79
C PRO A 196 8.20 12.21 -10.21
N ASN A 197 9.47 12.56 -10.42
CA ASN A 197 10.21 12.37 -11.67
C ASN A 197 10.88 10.99 -11.77
N GLY A 198 10.53 10.05 -10.88
CA GLY A 198 11.05 8.69 -10.82
C GLY A 198 12.48 8.52 -10.31
N GLN A 199 13.14 9.61 -9.88
CA GLN A 199 14.46 9.54 -9.26
C GLN A 199 14.36 8.86 -7.90
N VAL A 200 15.15 7.80 -7.68
CA VAL A 200 15.33 7.20 -6.36
C VAL A 200 16.24 8.13 -5.55
N LEU A 201 15.70 8.70 -4.47
CA LEU A 201 16.43 9.63 -3.60
C LEU A 201 17.11 8.92 -2.44
N LYS A 202 16.50 7.85 -1.96
CA LYS A 202 17.05 7.03 -0.88
C LYS A 202 16.54 5.60 -0.97
N THR A 203 17.38 4.68 -0.53
CA THR A 203 17.09 3.25 -0.47
C THR A 203 17.44 2.73 0.92
N GLU A 204 16.59 1.86 1.46
CA GLU A 204 16.74 1.11 2.71
C GLU A 204 17.23 1.95 3.91
N ALA A 205 16.68 3.15 4.06
CA ALA A 205 17.09 4.06 5.12
C ALA A 205 16.21 3.94 6.37
N THR A 206 16.80 4.25 7.52
CA THR A 206 16.08 4.48 8.78
C THR A 206 15.87 5.97 9.07
N GLN A 207 16.65 6.84 8.44
CA GLN A 207 16.53 8.29 8.53
C GLN A 207 17.11 8.98 7.29
N SER A 208 16.56 10.14 6.92
CA SER A 208 17.08 10.95 5.82
C SER A 208 16.63 12.41 5.92
N SER A 209 17.41 13.31 5.31
CA SER A 209 17.02 14.70 5.05
C SER A 209 17.30 15.01 3.58
N LEU A 210 16.25 15.15 2.79
CA LEU A 210 16.31 15.21 1.33
C LEU A 210 15.90 16.59 0.83
N LYS A 211 16.70 17.20 -0.06
CA LYS A 211 16.26 18.35 -0.86
C LYS A 211 15.46 17.83 -2.06
N LEU A 212 14.23 18.29 -2.19
CA LEU A 212 13.28 17.72 -3.13
C LEU A 212 13.53 18.22 -4.56
N PRO A 213 13.78 17.33 -5.54
CA PRO A 213 14.14 17.75 -6.90
C PRO A 213 12.94 18.06 -7.79
N ALA A 214 11.71 17.75 -7.38
CA ALA A 214 10.53 17.89 -8.23
C ALA A 214 9.27 18.18 -7.41
N THR A 215 8.27 18.83 -8.03
CA THR A 215 6.95 19.01 -7.43
C THR A 215 6.04 17.85 -7.79
N GLY A 216 5.36 17.27 -6.80
CA GLY A 216 4.39 16.18 -7.02
C GLY A 216 4.25 15.24 -5.83
N ASN A 217 3.72 14.05 -6.08
CA ASN A 217 3.62 13.00 -5.07
C ASN A 217 4.90 12.18 -5.02
N TYR A 218 5.54 12.17 -3.85
CA TYR A 218 6.65 11.29 -3.52
C TYR A 218 6.13 9.95 -3.03
N GLU A 219 6.79 8.86 -3.41
CA GLU A 219 6.56 7.52 -2.83
C GLU A 219 7.55 7.31 -1.68
N ILE A 220 7.04 7.06 -0.49
CA ILE A 220 7.82 6.58 0.65
C ILE A 220 7.41 5.13 0.87
N ILE A 221 8.32 4.21 0.55
CA ILE A 221 8.01 2.78 0.47
C ILE A 221 8.63 2.10 1.68
N VAL A 222 7.80 1.64 2.61
CA VAL A 222 8.25 0.96 3.83
C VAL A 222 8.22 -0.55 3.63
N GLY A 223 9.32 -1.21 3.99
CA GLY A 223 9.48 -2.65 3.97
C GLY A 223 10.15 -3.16 5.25
N GLY A 224 9.94 -4.45 5.54
CA GLY A 224 10.67 -5.15 6.58
C GLY A 224 11.98 -5.74 6.05
N THR A 225 13.06 -5.66 6.82
CA THR A 225 14.36 -6.30 6.49
C THR A 225 14.40 -7.75 6.93
N ARG A 226 13.65 -8.10 8.00
CA ARG A 226 13.51 -9.45 8.54
C ARG A 226 12.11 -9.64 9.11
N GLY A 227 11.36 -10.61 8.56
CA GLY A 227 10.01 -10.91 9.04
C GLY A 227 9.01 -9.77 8.86
N ASN A 228 7.98 -9.77 9.69
CA ASN A 228 7.03 -8.66 9.79
C ASN A 228 7.65 -7.53 10.62
N ALA A 229 7.30 -6.28 10.33
CA ALA A 229 7.82 -5.15 11.08
C ALA A 229 6.70 -4.18 11.48
N SER A 230 6.55 -3.93 12.78
CA SER A 230 5.72 -2.83 13.30
C SER A 230 6.60 -1.60 13.47
N TYR A 231 6.15 -0.46 12.94
CA TYR A 231 6.96 0.74 12.86
C TYR A 231 6.18 2.02 13.15
N GLN A 232 6.92 3.08 13.47
CA GLN A 232 6.48 4.47 13.43
C GLN A 232 7.32 5.22 12.40
N LEU A 233 6.68 5.79 11.38
CA LEU A 233 7.30 6.62 10.36
C LEU A 233 6.91 8.07 10.61
N THR A 234 7.87 8.92 10.94
CA THR A 234 7.69 10.38 11.04
C THR A 234 8.23 11.04 9.78
N VAL A 235 7.42 11.92 9.19
CA VAL A 235 7.78 12.69 8.00
C VAL A 235 7.51 14.17 8.27
N LYS A 236 8.45 15.03 7.90
CA LYS A 236 8.36 16.49 8.01
C LYS A 236 8.78 17.15 6.69
N ILE A 237 8.08 18.22 6.31
CA ILE A 237 8.39 19.07 5.15
C ILE A 237 8.75 20.48 5.63
N GLN A 238 9.78 21.08 5.05
CA GLN A 238 10.23 22.45 5.34
C GLN A 238 10.41 23.23 4.03
#